data_AF-A0A368T901-F1
#
_entry.id   AF-A0A368T901-F1
#
_cell.length_a   1.000
_cell.length_b   1.000
_cell.length_c   1.000
_cell.angle_alpha   90.00
_cell.angle_beta   90.00
_cell.angle_gamma   90.00
#
_symmetry.space_group_name_H-M   'P 1'
#
loop_
_entity.id
_entity.type
_entity.pdbx_description
1 polymer ?
#
loop_
_entity_poly.entity_id
_entity_poly.type
_entity_poly.pdbx_seq_one_letter_code
_entity_poly.pdbx_strand_id
1 'polypeptide(L)'
;MASLALMRSNYPPLVMDHRLAEQHRRARFRASEQDRLVELTALLADLEIAALRGELSWSAQHRDQPSANTAPLATAMQRRIVEHLRRQANSLALVLRELDSSARFAVSAGATDDDAARRGRLDAAAERALFTRGPGCWWAALDLTVTDGTLRLLVAVQDVGAPATGVLAVTADAQLRTAGSQGDALDLACTDCVTLIPTDGADERWPDVAEFVDDVVSRAMHRLTQAMH
;
A
#
# COMPACT_ATOMS: atom_id res chain seq x y z
N MET A 1 -7.12 17.54 20.28
CA MET A 1 -8.50 18.06 20.34
C MET A 1 -9.45 17.21 19.50
N ALA A 2 -9.15 16.91 18.22
CA ALA A 2 -10.02 16.06 17.37
C ALA A 2 -10.25 14.64 17.91
N SER A 3 -9.20 13.89 18.27
CA SER A 3 -9.34 12.54 18.87
C SER A 3 -10.19 12.54 20.17
N LEU A 4 -10.09 13.59 20.97
CA LEU A 4 -10.88 13.74 22.21
C LEU A 4 -12.35 14.10 21.94
N ALA A 5 -12.62 14.84 20.87
CA ALA A 5 -13.99 15.13 20.40
C ALA A 5 -14.65 13.88 19.78
N LEU A 6 -13.88 13.06 19.07
CA LEU A 6 -14.33 11.77 18.51
C LEU A 6 -14.65 10.77 19.62
N MET A 7 -13.77 10.62 20.62
CA MET A 7 -14.04 9.78 21.80
C MET A 7 -15.29 10.22 22.58
N ARG A 8 -15.54 11.53 22.68
CA ARG A 8 -16.77 12.07 23.29
C ARG A 8 -18.03 11.78 22.46
N SER A 9 -17.87 11.44 21.20
CA SER A 9 -18.93 11.12 20.26
C SER A 9 -19.01 9.61 19.97
N ASN A 10 -18.36 8.75 20.79
CA ASN A 10 -18.25 7.30 20.62
C ASN A 10 -17.57 6.83 19.32
N TYR A 11 -16.75 7.67 18.68
CA TYR A 11 -15.90 7.25 17.56
C TYR A 11 -14.52 6.81 18.08
N PRO A 12 -13.91 5.76 17.50
CA PRO A 12 -12.57 5.33 17.87
C PRO A 12 -11.56 6.47 17.60
N PRO A 13 -10.50 6.59 18.43
CA PRO A 13 -9.49 7.62 18.21
C PRO A 13 -8.75 7.35 16.89
N LEU A 14 -8.71 8.36 16.01
CA LEU A 14 -7.93 8.28 14.76
C LEU A 14 -6.44 8.11 15.09
N VAL A 15 -5.86 7.01 14.61
CA VAL A 15 -4.44 6.71 14.76
C VAL A 15 -3.65 7.65 13.87
N MET A 16 -2.75 8.43 14.47
CA MET A 16 -1.93 9.40 13.76
C MET A 16 -0.46 9.00 13.90
N ASP A 17 0.10 8.43 12.84
CA ASP A 17 1.52 8.09 12.78
C ASP A 17 2.40 9.34 12.53
N HIS A 18 3.72 9.16 12.51
CA HIS A 18 4.67 10.27 12.32
C HIS A 18 4.56 10.93 10.95
N ARG A 19 4.18 10.19 9.90
CA ARG A 19 3.99 10.70 8.54
C ARG A 19 2.75 11.58 8.47
N LEU A 20 1.64 11.11 9.02
CA LEU A 20 0.38 11.83 9.11
C LEU A 20 0.50 13.05 10.02
N ALA A 21 1.30 12.97 11.09
CA ALA A 21 1.61 14.11 11.94
C ALA A 21 2.38 15.21 11.19
N GLU A 22 3.29 14.83 10.29
CA GLU A 22 4.03 15.77 9.43
C GLU A 22 3.12 16.39 8.36
N GLN A 23 2.28 15.60 7.70
CA GLN A 23 1.27 16.09 6.75
C GLN A 23 0.28 17.05 7.43
N HIS A 24 -0.23 16.68 8.61
CA HIS A 24 -1.08 17.54 9.43
C HIS A 24 -0.40 18.86 9.78
N ARG A 25 0.89 18.83 10.17
CA ARG A 25 1.66 20.06 10.40
C ARG A 25 1.71 20.92 9.16
N ARG A 26 2.08 20.36 8.01
CA ARG A 26 2.17 21.10 6.73
C ARG A 26 0.84 21.72 6.33
N ALA A 27 -0.24 20.96 6.39
CA ALA A 27 -1.59 21.45 6.09
C ALA A 27 -1.97 22.64 6.97
N ARG A 28 -1.66 22.56 8.28
CA ARG A 28 -1.94 23.65 9.24
C ARG A 28 -1.19 24.95 8.91
N PHE A 29 0.00 24.87 8.32
CA PHE A 29 0.81 26.02 7.94
C PHE A 29 0.53 26.57 6.53
N ARG A 30 -0.49 26.05 5.82
CA ARG A 30 -0.95 26.64 4.56
C ARG A 30 -1.41 28.08 4.76
N ALA A 31 -1.05 28.95 3.80
CA ALA A 31 -1.32 30.38 3.85
C ALA A 31 -2.81 30.71 3.64
N SER A 32 -3.47 30.01 2.72
CA SER A 32 -4.91 30.10 2.46
C SER A 32 -5.69 29.27 3.47
N GLU A 33 -6.75 29.85 4.04
CA GLU A 33 -7.68 29.14 4.90
C GLU A 33 -8.44 28.04 4.15
N GLN A 34 -8.77 28.29 2.88
CA GLN A 34 -9.48 27.33 2.05
C GLN A 34 -8.59 26.13 1.70
N ASP A 35 -7.32 26.37 1.36
CA ASP A 35 -6.36 25.28 1.07
C ASP A 35 -6.11 24.44 2.32
N ARG A 36 -6.00 25.10 3.49
CA ARG A 36 -5.87 24.43 4.77
C ARG A 36 -7.08 23.54 5.06
N LEU A 37 -8.30 24.04 4.83
CA LEU A 37 -9.52 23.26 5.05
C LEU A 37 -9.56 22.05 4.14
N VAL A 38 -9.29 22.21 2.84
CA VAL A 38 -9.28 21.11 1.87
C VAL A 38 -8.29 20.02 2.27
N GLU A 39 -7.04 20.38 2.60
CA GLU A 39 -6.03 19.40 2.98
C GLU A 39 -6.34 18.70 4.31
N LEU A 40 -6.87 19.42 5.30
CA LEU A 40 -7.26 18.82 6.57
C LEU A 40 -8.47 17.91 6.43
N THR A 41 -9.45 18.28 5.61
CA THR A 41 -10.62 17.43 5.34
C THR A 41 -10.22 16.15 4.62
N ALA A 42 -9.33 16.23 3.62
CA ALA A 42 -8.80 15.05 2.95
C ALA A 42 -8.07 14.11 3.94
N LEU A 43 -7.17 14.66 4.76
CA LEU A 43 -6.45 13.89 5.77
C LEU A 43 -7.38 13.20 6.78
N LEU A 44 -8.43 13.90 7.22
CA LEU A 44 -9.42 13.31 8.14
C LEU A 44 -10.24 12.22 7.47
N ALA A 45 -10.63 12.39 6.20
CA ALA A 45 -11.33 11.36 5.46
C ALA A 45 -10.47 10.10 5.32
N ASP A 46 -9.19 10.25 5.00
CA ASP A 46 -8.26 9.11 4.88
C ASP A 46 -8.09 8.38 6.22
N LEU A 47 -7.97 9.12 7.32
CA LEU A 47 -7.91 8.56 8.67
C LEU A 47 -9.18 7.79 9.04
N GLU A 48 -10.36 8.32 8.72
CA GLU A 48 -11.65 7.64 8.94
C GLU A 48 -11.77 6.38 8.08
N ILE A 49 -11.31 6.41 6.82
CA ILE A 49 -11.28 5.22 5.95
C ILE A 49 -10.37 4.14 6.56
N ALA A 50 -9.19 4.50 7.06
CA ALA A 50 -8.28 3.57 7.71
C ALA A 50 -8.90 2.97 8.99
N ALA A 51 -9.56 3.80 9.80
CA ALA A 51 -10.27 3.34 11.00
C ALA A 51 -11.43 2.38 10.65
N LEU A 52 -12.27 2.72 9.68
CA LEU A 52 -13.37 1.88 9.22
C LEU A 52 -12.89 0.53 8.68
N ARG A 53 -11.77 0.51 7.95
CA ARG A 53 -11.17 -0.75 7.47
C ARG A 53 -10.74 -1.65 8.63
N GLY A 54 -10.16 -1.08 9.68
CA GLY A 54 -9.83 -1.83 10.91
C GLY A 54 -11.06 -2.37 11.62
N GLU A 55 -12.11 -1.55 11.77
CA GLU A 55 -13.38 -1.97 12.36
C GLU A 55 -14.07 -3.08 11.57
N LEU A 56 -14.04 -3.02 10.23
CA LEU A 56 -14.54 -4.07 9.36
C LEU A 56 -13.80 -5.39 9.61
N SER A 57 -12.48 -5.32 9.70
CA SER A 57 -11.63 -6.48 9.97
C SER A 57 -11.95 -7.15 11.31
N TRP A 58 -12.21 -6.36 12.36
CA TRP A 58 -12.56 -6.88 13.68
C TRP A 58 -14.01 -7.39 13.75
N SER A 59 -14.94 -6.68 13.14
CA SER A 59 -16.36 -7.07 13.09
C SER A 59 -16.58 -8.37 12.32
N ALA A 60 -15.74 -8.65 11.31
CA ALA A 60 -15.81 -9.88 10.53
C ALA A 60 -15.60 -11.12 11.40
N GLN A 61 -14.71 -11.06 12.41
CA GLN A 61 -14.45 -12.16 13.35
C GLN A 61 -15.72 -12.64 14.07
N HIS A 62 -16.77 -11.82 14.10
CA HIS A 62 -18.02 -12.07 14.80
C HIS A 62 -19.20 -12.38 13.86
N ARG A 63 -19.00 -12.48 12.53
CA ARG A 63 -20.06 -12.79 11.54
C ARG A 63 -19.81 -14.12 10.83
N ASP A 64 -20.86 -14.96 10.79
CA ASP A 64 -20.95 -16.20 10.00
C ASP A 64 -21.45 -16.00 8.55
N GLN A 65 -21.41 -14.77 8.00
CA GLN A 65 -21.92 -14.52 6.65
C GLN A 65 -20.92 -14.95 5.56
N PRO A 66 -21.39 -15.56 4.45
CA PRO A 66 -20.54 -15.88 3.31
C PRO A 66 -19.98 -14.59 2.71
N SER A 67 -18.66 -14.53 2.55
CA SER A 67 -17.97 -13.37 1.98
C SER A 67 -18.37 -13.16 0.51
N ALA A 68 -18.49 -11.90 0.09
CA ALA A 68 -18.66 -11.56 -1.31
C ALA A 68 -17.49 -12.12 -2.14
N ASN A 69 -17.74 -12.57 -3.37
CA ASN A 69 -16.71 -13.13 -4.24
C ASN A 69 -15.80 -12.00 -4.79
N THR A 70 -14.72 -11.69 -4.08
CA THR A 70 -13.73 -10.66 -4.41
C THR A 70 -12.71 -11.11 -5.45
N ALA A 71 -12.59 -12.42 -5.70
CA ALA A 71 -11.54 -12.99 -6.52
C ALA A 71 -11.49 -12.47 -7.98
N PRO A 72 -12.62 -12.24 -8.68
CA PRO A 72 -12.59 -11.69 -10.04
C PRO A 72 -12.00 -10.28 -10.10
N LEU A 73 -12.43 -9.39 -9.19
CA LEU A 73 -11.91 -8.03 -9.10
C LEU A 73 -10.44 -8.03 -8.72
N ALA A 74 -10.05 -8.83 -7.72
CA ALA A 74 -8.67 -8.91 -7.28
C ALA A 74 -7.72 -9.44 -8.38
N THR A 75 -8.15 -10.45 -9.13
CA THR A 75 -7.39 -10.99 -10.26
C THR A 75 -7.27 -9.98 -11.39
N ALA A 76 -8.36 -9.26 -11.72
CA ALA A 76 -8.33 -8.21 -12.72
C ALA A 76 -7.37 -7.08 -12.32
N MET A 77 -7.39 -6.68 -11.05
CA MET A 77 -6.53 -5.64 -10.52
C MET A 77 -5.07 -6.07 -10.50
N GLN A 78 -4.75 -7.29 -10.02
CA GLN A 78 -3.39 -7.85 -10.05
C GLN A 78 -2.82 -7.84 -11.46
N ARG A 79 -3.59 -8.28 -12.47
CA ARG A 79 -3.12 -8.28 -13.88
C ARG A 79 -2.73 -6.88 -14.35
N ARG A 80 -3.50 -5.86 -13.99
CA ARG A 80 -3.17 -4.46 -14.34
C ARG A 80 -1.94 -3.97 -13.60
N ILE A 81 -1.81 -4.27 -12.31
CA ILE A 81 -0.61 -3.94 -11.51
C ILE A 81 0.64 -4.57 -12.13
N VAL A 82 0.59 -5.85 -12.49
CA VAL A 82 1.72 -6.55 -13.13
C VAL A 82 2.11 -5.90 -14.45
N GLU A 83 1.13 -5.59 -15.31
CA GLU A 83 1.40 -4.94 -16.59
C GLU A 83 1.99 -3.54 -16.40
N HIS A 84 1.47 -2.80 -15.42
CA HIS A 84 1.96 -1.47 -15.09
C HIS A 84 3.40 -1.48 -14.57
N LEU A 85 3.70 -2.37 -13.63
CA LEU A 85 5.06 -2.58 -13.11
C LEU A 85 6.02 -3.01 -14.22
N ARG A 86 5.59 -3.84 -15.19
CA ARG A 86 6.42 -4.20 -16.35
C ARG A 86 6.76 -3.00 -17.21
N ARG A 87 5.78 -2.14 -17.52
CA ARG A 87 6.02 -0.90 -18.28
C ARG A 87 6.98 0.03 -17.56
N GLN A 88 6.81 0.20 -16.25
CA GLN A 88 7.72 1.01 -15.43
C GLN A 88 9.12 0.41 -15.35
N ALA A 89 9.23 -0.90 -15.12
CA ALA A 89 10.51 -1.61 -15.07
C ALA A 89 11.29 -1.44 -16.38
N ASN A 90 10.63 -1.51 -17.54
CA ASN A 90 11.28 -1.29 -18.83
C ASN A 90 11.82 0.13 -18.97
N SER A 91 11.06 1.14 -18.51
CA SER A 91 11.50 2.54 -18.53
C SER A 91 12.69 2.78 -17.58
N LEU A 92 12.58 2.28 -16.34
CA LEU A 92 13.64 2.39 -15.32
C LEU A 92 14.90 1.62 -15.72
N ALA A 93 14.77 0.49 -16.41
CA ALA A 93 15.90 -0.30 -16.87
C ALA A 93 16.80 0.43 -17.86
N LEU A 94 16.22 1.28 -18.72
CA LEU A 94 17.01 2.10 -19.63
C LEU A 94 17.86 3.11 -18.84
N VAL A 95 17.25 3.81 -17.89
CA VAL A 95 17.95 4.84 -17.10
C VAL A 95 18.99 4.23 -16.17
N LEU A 96 18.65 3.16 -15.44
CA LEU A 96 19.57 2.56 -14.48
C LEU A 96 20.73 1.83 -15.16
N ARG A 97 20.57 1.31 -16.37
CA ARG A 97 21.70 0.68 -17.08
C ARG A 97 22.77 1.67 -17.52
N GLU A 98 22.42 2.94 -17.71
CA GLU A 98 23.40 4.01 -17.93
C GLU A 98 24.26 4.29 -16.68
N LEU A 99 23.69 4.07 -15.49
CA LEU A 99 24.39 4.25 -14.21
C LEU A 99 25.11 2.97 -13.75
N ASP A 100 24.48 1.83 -13.96
CA ASP A 100 24.98 0.50 -13.62
C ASP A 100 24.60 -0.50 -14.73
N SER A 101 25.58 -0.82 -15.58
CA SER A 101 25.42 -1.77 -16.69
C SER A 101 24.96 -3.17 -16.26
N SER A 102 25.13 -3.54 -15.00
CA SER A 102 24.71 -4.83 -14.45
C SER A 102 23.27 -4.85 -13.97
N ALA A 103 22.57 -3.72 -13.97
CA ALA A 103 21.21 -3.58 -13.44
C ALA A 103 20.22 -4.56 -14.10
N ARG A 104 19.55 -5.36 -13.26
CA ARG A 104 18.55 -6.35 -13.66
C ARG A 104 17.21 -6.08 -13.00
N PHE A 105 16.14 -6.32 -13.76
CA PHE A 105 14.77 -6.17 -13.31
C PHE A 105 14.02 -7.46 -13.57
N ALA A 106 13.17 -7.86 -12.63
CA ALA A 106 12.23 -8.95 -12.80
C ALA A 106 10.88 -8.54 -12.21
N VAL A 107 9.81 -8.83 -12.93
CA VAL A 107 8.44 -8.69 -12.42
C VAL A 107 7.84 -10.07 -12.28
N SER A 108 7.43 -10.42 -11.06
CA SER A 108 6.76 -11.68 -10.76
C SER A 108 5.39 -11.43 -10.11
N ALA A 109 4.53 -12.44 -10.10
CA ALA A 109 3.20 -12.35 -9.51
C ALA A 109 2.78 -13.72 -8.98
N GLY A 110 1.87 -13.74 -8.00
CA GLY A 110 1.34 -14.98 -7.44
C GLY A 110 0.19 -14.74 -6.47
N ALA A 111 -0.26 -15.82 -5.82
CA ALA A 111 -1.23 -15.79 -4.74
C ALA A 111 -0.65 -16.42 -3.46
N THR A 112 -1.27 -16.16 -2.30
CA THR A 112 -0.70 -16.49 -0.96
C THR A 112 -0.48 -17.98 -0.68
N ASP A 113 -1.09 -18.87 -1.46
CA ASP A 113 -0.90 -20.31 -1.30
C ASP A 113 0.53 -20.76 -1.67
N ASP A 114 1.27 -19.96 -2.44
CA ASP A 114 2.52 -20.41 -3.07
C ASP A 114 3.82 -19.96 -2.36
N ASP A 115 3.79 -19.04 -1.38
CA ASP A 115 5.05 -18.44 -0.89
C ASP A 115 5.07 -18.01 0.60
N ALA A 116 5.67 -18.87 1.44
CA ALA A 116 5.89 -18.60 2.86
C ALA A 116 6.86 -17.44 3.13
N ALA A 117 7.82 -17.17 2.22
CA ALA A 117 8.79 -16.09 2.41
C ALA A 117 8.17 -14.70 2.21
N ARG A 118 7.11 -14.60 1.41
CA ARG A 118 6.36 -13.34 1.18
C ARG A 118 5.26 -13.11 2.21
N ARG A 119 4.72 -14.17 2.83
CA ARG A 119 3.58 -14.10 3.77
C ARG A 119 3.78 -13.07 4.88
N GLY A 120 4.91 -13.10 5.59
CA GLY A 120 5.17 -12.16 6.69
C GLY A 120 5.21 -10.69 6.25
N ARG A 121 5.63 -10.39 5.01
CA ARG A 121 5.63 -9.02 4.47
C ARG A 121 4.25 -8.57 4.03
N LEU A 122 3.45 -9.50 3.48
CA LEU A 122 2.06 -9.24 3.15
C LEU A 122 1.22 -8.97 4.42
N ASP A 123 1.48 -9.71 5.49
CA ASP A 123 0.86 -9.49 6.81
C ASP A 123 1.29 -8.15 7.39
N ALA A 124 2.60 -7.81 7.35
CA ALA A 124 3.08 -6.50 7.79
C ALA A 124 2.48 -5.33 7.00
N ALA A 125 2.27 -5.51 5.68
CA ALA A 125 1.60 -4.51 4.85
C ALA A 125 0.12 -4.30 5.26
N ALA A 126 -0.58 -5.39 5.61
CA ALA A 126 -1.96 -5.32 6.12
C ALA A 126 -2.02 -4.63 7.48
N GLU A 127 -1.14 -5.03 8.41
CA GLU A 127 -1.05 -4.46 9.76
C GLU A 127 -0.76 -2.97 9.72
N ARG A 128 0.18 -2.53 8.86
CA ARG A 128 0.48 -1.11 8.64
C ARG A 128 -0.73 -0.33 8.15
N ALA A 129 -1.53 -0.94 7.27
CA ALA A 129 -2.79 -0.40 6.78
C ALA A 129 -3.97 -0.63 7.77
N LEU A 130 -3.68 -1.04 9.00
CA LEU A 130 -4.63 -1.21 10.11
C LEU A 130 -5.74 -2.24 9.84
N PHE A 131 -5.42 -3.35 9.17
CA PHE A 131 -6.37 -4.45 9.02
C PHE A 131 -5.73 -5.83 9.17
N THR A 132 -6.55 -6.83 9.51
CA THR A 132 -6.15 -8.24 9.48
C THR A 132 -6.35 -8.78 8.06
N ARG A 133 -5.29 -9.34 7.48
CA ARG A 133 -5.37 -9.93 6.15
C ARG A 133 -6.31 -11.13 6.12
N GLY A 134 -7.18 -11.17 5.12
CA GLY A 134 -8.05 -12.30 4.84
C GLY A 134 -7.38 -13.42 4.05
N PRO A 135 -8.13 -14.49 3.72
CA PRO A 135 -7.61 -15.66 3.03
C PRO A 135 -7.15 -15.38 1.60
N GLY A 136 -7.86 -14.51 0.86
CA GLY A 136 -7.46 -14.11 -0.49
C GLY A 136 -6.37 -13.05 -0.48
N CYS A 137 -5.25 -13.34 -1.13
CA CYS A 137 -4.27 -12.30 -1.44
C CYS A 137 -3.51 -12.63 -2.74
N TRP A 138 -3.44 -11.60 -3.58
CA TRP A 138 -2.84 -11.61 -4.92
C TRP A 138 -1.76 -10.55 -4.95
N TRP A 139 -0.55 -10.91 -5.32
CA TRP A 139 0.60 -9.99 -5.25
C TRP A 139 1.32 -9.88 -6.59
N ALA A 140 1.96 -8.74 -6.79
CA ALA A 140 2.93 -8.47 -7.83
C ALA A 140 4.21 -7.98 -7.16
N ALA A 141 5.36 -8.45 -7.64
CA ALA A 141 6.66 -8.07 -7.12
C ALA A 141 7.51 -7.47 -8.25
N LEU A 142 8.18 -6.37 -7.96
CA LEU A 142 9.26 -5.82 -8.76
C LEU A 142 10.57 -6.05 -8.01
N ASP A 143 11.41 -6.92 -8.56
CA ASP A 143 12.77 -7.19 -8.09
C ASP A 143 13.75 -6.41 -8.96
N LEU A 144 14.60 -5.61 -8.32
CA LEU A 144 15.68 -4.84 -8.94
C LEU A 144 16.99 -5.24 -8.27
N THR A 145 17.98 -5.62 -9.07
CA THR A 145 19.35 -5.92 -8.64
C THR A 145 20.30 -4.96 -9.32
N VAL A 146 21.11 -4.26 -8.53
CA VAL A 146 22.25 -3.44 -8.93
C VAL A 146 23.50 -3.98 -8.24
N THR A 147 24.67 -3.49 -8.63
CA THR A 147 25.98 -3.95 -8.13
C THR A 147 26.03 -3.93 -6.59
N ASP A 148 25.51 -2.87 -5.99
CA ASP A 148 25.63 -2.61 -4.54
C ASP A 148 24.39 -3.00 -3.73
N GLY A 149 23.37 -3.58 -4.35
CA GLY A 149 22.17 -3.98 -3.62
C GLY A 149 21.01 -4.52 -4.45
N THR A 150 20.01 -5.01 -3.73
CA THR A 150 18.74 -5.49 -4.28
C THR A 150 17.57 -4.75 -3.63
N LEU A 151 16.68 -4.22 -4.45
CA LEU A 151 15.38 -3.69 -4.04
C LEU A 151 14.30 -4.68 -4.44
N ARG A 152 13.43 -5.03 -3.50
CA ARG A 152 12.20 -5.79 -3.75
C ARG A 152 11.01 -4.95 -3.33
N LEU A 153 10.16 -4.58 -4.29
CA LEU A 153 8.87 -3.97 -4.05
C LEU A 153 7.77 -5.03 -4.22
N LEU A 154 6.83 -5.06 -3.29
CA LEU A 154 5.63 -5.88 -3.31
C LEU A 154 4.42 -4.96 -3.33
N VAL A 155 3.49 -5.22 -4.25
CA VAL A 155 2.16 -4.62 -4.26
C VAL A 155 1.15 -5.76 -4.19
N ALA A 156 0.20 -5.70 -3.27
CA ALA A 156 -0.73 -6.78 -2.99
C ALA A 156 -2.17 -6.29 -2.97
N VAL A 157 -3.07 -7.04 -3.60
CA VAL A 157 -4.50 -6.94 -3.44
C VAL A 157 -4.90 -8.00 -2.41
N GLN A 158 -5.50 -7.59 -1.30
CA GLN A 158 -5.73 -8.45 -0.15
C GLN A 158 -7.18 -8.36 0.32
N ASP A 159 -7.79 -9.48 0.68
CA ASP A 159 -9.03 -9.48 1.43
C ASP A 159 -8.82 -8.78 2.78
N VAL A 160 -9.81 -7.99 3.19
CA VAL A 160 -9.86 -7.35 4.50
C VAL A 160 -10.66 -8.23 5.46
N GLY A 161 -10.07 -8.57 6.60
CA GLY A 161 -10.67 -9.35 7.68
C GLY A 161 -10.49 -10.86 7.53
N ALA A 162 -10.49 -11.55 8.67
CA ALA A 162 -10.56 -13.01 8.75
C ALA A 162 -11.69 -13.41 9.71
N PRO A 163 -12.86 -13.88 9.22
CA PRO A 163 -13.21 -14.16 7.82
C PRO A 163 -13.27 -12.91 6.92
N ALA A 164 -13.22 -13.09 5.60
CA ALA A 164 -13.20 -11.99 4.64
C ALA A 164 -14.50 -11.16 4.70
N THR A 165 -14.36 -9.84 4.73
CA THR A 165 -15.48 -8.88 4.79
C THR A 165 -16.17 -8.66 3.45
N GLY A 166 -15.54 -9.12 2.36
CA GLY A 166 -15.89 -8.73 0.99
C GLY A 166 -15.20 -7.43 0.54
N VAL A 167 -14.49 -6.71 1.41
CA VAL A 167 -13.68 -5.56 1.00
C VAL A 167 -12.27 -6.01 0.65
N LEU A 168 -11.67 -5.39 -0.36
CA LEU A 168 -10.27 -5.56 -0.73
C LEU A 168 -9.46 -4.32 -0.36
N ALA A 169 -8.18 -4.50 -0.04
CA ALA A 169 -7.20 -3.44 0.11
C ALA A 169 -6.00 -3.71 -0.80
N VAL A 170 -5.60 -2.68 -1.56
CA VAL A 170 -4.33 -2.64 -2.27
C VAL A 170 -3.29 -2.01 -1.35
N THR A 171 -2.30 -2.82 -0.95
CA THR A 171 -1.21 -2.41 -0.07
C THR A 171 0.13 -2.59 -0.77
N ALA A 172 1.17 -1.98 -0.22
CA ALA A 172 2.52 -2.14 -0.70
C ALA A 172 3.51 -2.30 0.45
N ASP A 173 4.66 -2.86 0.11
CA ASP A 173 5.76 -3.05 1.02
C ASP A 173 7.06 -3.20 0.22
N ALA A 174 8.19 -2.75 0.73
CA ALA A 174 9.45 -2.90 0.02
C ALA A 174 10.65 -3.10 0.95
N GLN A 175 11.61 -3.89 0.47
CA GLN A 175 12.87 -4.18 1.15
C GLN A 175 14.04 -3.77 0.29
N LEU A 176 14.99 -3.08 0.91
CA LEU A 176 16.29 -2.78 0.32
C LEU A 176 17.36 -3.56 1.08
N ARG A 177 18.20 -4.28 0.34
CA ARG A 177 19.37 -4.99 0.87
C ARG A 177 20.60 -4.45 0.16
N THR A 178 21.54 -3.92 0.92
CA THR A 178 22.88 -3.53 0.46
C THR A 178 23.92 -4.33 1.23
N ALA A 179 25.20 -4.24 0.84
CA ALA A 179 26.28 -5.00 1.48
C ALA A 179 26.41 -4.78 3.00
N GLY A 180 26.01 -3.60 3.49
CA GLY A 180 26.11 -3.21 4.91
C GLY A 180 24.78 -3.16 5.67
N SER A 181 23.64 -3.27 5.00
CA SER A 181 22.34 -3.07 5.66
C SER A 181 21.19 -3.78 4.95
N GLN A 182 20.23 -4.23 5.74
CA GLN A 182 18.91 -4.63 5.26
C GLN A 182 17.86 -3.81 5.99
N GLY A 183 16.91 -3.24 5.26
CA GLY A 183 15.85 -2.44 5.86
C GLY A 183 14.67 -2.24 4.93
N ASP A 184 13.64 -1.60 5.46
CA ASP A 184 12.47 -1.22 4.68
C ASP A 184 12.81 -0.08 3.73
N ALA A 185 12.38 -0.21 2.48
CA ALA A 185 12.55 0.82 1.46
C ALA A 185 11.36 1.78 1.38
N LEU A 186 10.26 1.44 2.08
CA LEU A 186 9.06 2.25 2.18
C LEU A 186 8.73 2.57 3.64
N ASP A 187 8.34 3.81 3.88
CA ASP A 187 7.80 4.30 5.15
C ASP A 187 6.40 4.84 4.85
N LEU A 188 5.44 3.91 4.74
CA LEU A 188 4.05 4.18 4.39
C LEU A 188 3.22 4.50 5.63
N ALA A 189 2.30 5.47 5.50
CA ALA A 189 1.28 5.73 6.50
C ALA A 189 0.18 4.66 6.48
N CYS A 190 -0.66 4.60 7.52
CA CYS A 190 -1.81 3.69 7.54
C CYS A 190 -2.87 3.99 6.46
N THR A 191 -2.81 5.19 5.88
CA THR A 191 -3.68 5.66 4.81
C THR A 191 -3.11 5.40 3.41
N ASP A 192 -1.82 5.05 3.29
CA ASP A 192 -1.13 4.81 2.00
C ASP A 192 -1.55 3.43 1.43
N CYS A 193 -2.78 3.35 0.92
CA CYS A 193 -3.41 2.14 0.41
C CYS A 193 -4.71 2.49 -0.33
N VAL A 194 -5.18 1.59 -1.21
CA VAL A 194 -6.44 1.78 -1.93
C VAL A 194 -7.46 0.73 -1.49
N THR A 195 -8.62 1.17 -1.01
CA THR A 195 -9.73 0.28 -0.66
C THR A 195 -10.62 0.06 -1.88
N LEU A 196 -11.05 -1.17 -2.12
CA LEU A 196 -11.97 -1.57 -3.19
C LEU A 196 -13.14 -2.36 -2.60
N ILE A 197 -14.32 -2.21 -3.20
CA ILE A 197 -15.52 -2.98 -2.86
C ILE A 197 -15.91 -3.91 -4.02
N PRO A 198 -16.64 -5.02 -3.78
CA PRO A 198 -16.93 -6.03 -4.81
C PRO A 198 -17.68 -5.52 -6.03
N THR A 199 -18.42 -4.42 -5.88
CA THR A 199 -19.21 -3.80 -6.93
C THR A 199 -18.40 -2.86 -7.81
N ASP A 200 -17.15 -2.58 -7.45
CA ASP A 200 -16.27 -1.71 -8.23
C ASP A 200 -15.90 -2.31 -9.58
N GLY A 201 -15.84 -1.46 -10.60
CA GLY A 201 -15.21 -1.80 -11.86
C GLY A 201 -13.69 -1.70 -11.79
N ALA A 202 -12.96 -2.67 -12.34
CA ALA A 202 -11.51 -2.59 -12.43
C ALA A 202 -11.04 -1.36 -13.25
N ASP A 203 -11.80 -0.94 -14.27
CA ASP A 203 -11.51 0.28 -15.04
C ASP A 203 -11.71 1.56 -14.25
N GLU A 204 -12.75 1.60 -13.42
CA GLU A 204 -13.11 2.75 -12.61
C GLU A 204 -12.08 3.01 -11.52
N ARG A 205 -11.62 1.96 -10.83
CA ARG A 205 -10.67 2.07 -9.71
C ARG A 205 -9.20 2.05 -10.15
N TRP A 206 -8.92 1.73 -11.41
CA TRP A 206 -7.54 1.64 -11.89
C TRP A 206 -6.74 2.94 -11.74
N PRO A 207 -7.28 4.15 -12.00
CA PRO A 207 -6.52 5.39 -11.82
C PRO A 207 -5.92 5.53 -10.42
N ASP A 208 -6.72 5.32 -9.37
CA ASP A 208 -6.27 5.42 -7.98
C ASP A 208 -5.21 4.35 -7.65
N VAL A 209 -5.39 3.13 -8.16
CA VAL A 209 -4.42 2.05 -7.97
C VAL A 209 -3.12 2.32 -8.74
N ALA A 210 -3.19 2.87 -9.94
CA ALA A 210 -2.02 3.22 -10.74
C ALA A 210 -1.23 4.35 -10.07
N GLU A 211 -1.91 5.39 -9.58
CA GLU A 211 -1.28 6.47 -8.83
C GLU A 211 -0.60 5.95 -7.55
N PHE A 212 -1.27 5.08 -6.81
CA PHE A 212 -0.67 4.42 -5.65
C PHE A 212 0.58 3.61 -6.02
N VAL A 213 0.53 2.82 -7.10
CA VAL A 213 1.68 2.04 -7.58
C VAL A 213 2.83 2.95 -8.02
N ASP A 214 2.53 4.04 -8.73
CA ASP A 214 3.51 5.03 -9.18
C ASP A 214 4.24 5.68 -8.00
N ASP A 215 3.50 6.07 -6.97
CA ASP A 215 4.04 6.67 -5.75
C ASP A 215 4.96 5.68 -5.01
N VAL A 216 4.53 4.44 -4.77
CA VAL A 216 5.36 3.47 -4.04
C VAL A 216 6.60 3.05 -4.84
N VAL A 217 6.51 2.98 -6.17
CA VAL A 217 7.69 2.76 -7.04
C VAL A 217 8.65 3.94 -6.92
N SER A 218 8.14 5.17 -7.03
CA SER A 218 8.95 6.39 -6.91
C SER A 218 9.66 6.47 -5.55
N ARG A 219 8.96 6.24 -4.44
CA ARG A 219 9.53 6.24 -3.09
C ARG A 219 10.60 5.16 -2.92
N ALA A 220 10.34 3.94 -3.39
CA ALA A 220 11.29 2.83 -3.32
C ALA A 220 12.56 3.09 -4.15
N MET A 221 12.41 3.64 -5.36
CA MET A 221 13.52 4.03 -6.24
C MET A 221 14.34 5.19 -5.65
N HIS A 222 13.68 6.17 -5.06
CA HIS A 222 14.36 7.25 -4.35
C HIS A 222 15.22 6.68 -3.21
N ARG A 223 14.69 5.73 -2.45
CA ARG A 223 15.41 5.09 -1.35
C ARG A 223 16.61 4.26 -1.82
N LEU A 224 16.47 3.55 -2.94
CA LEU A 224 17.60 2.85 -3.56
C LEU A 224 18.70 3.84 -3.99
N THR A 225 18.32 4.93 -4.66
CA THR A 225 19.27 5.94 -5.15
C THR A 225 20.03 6.60 -3.98
N GLN A 226 19.34 6.88 -2.87
CA GLN A 226 19.99 7.38 -1.65
C GLN A 226 20.99 6.41 -1.03
N ALA A 227 20.81 5.10 -1.20
CA ALA A 227 21.69 4.10 -0.62
C ALA A 227 22.92 3.80 -1.49
N MET A 228 22.92 4.26 -2.74
CA MET A 228 24.05 4.16 -3.68
C MET A 228 25.05 5.32 -3.55
N HIS A 229 24.70 6.37 -2.80
CA HIS A 229 25.54 7.54 -2.52
C HIS A 229 26.04 7.53 -1.08
#